data_AF-A0A174F515-F1
#
_entry.id   AF-A0A174F515-F1
#
_cell.length_a   1.000
_cell.length_b   1.000
_cell.length_c   1.000
_cell.angle_alpha   90.00
_cell.angle_beta   90.00
_cell.angle_gamma   90.00
#
_symmetry.space_group_name_H-M   'P 1'
#
loop_
_entity.id
_entity.type
_entity.pdbx_description
1 polymer ?
#
loop_
_entity_poly.entity_id
_entity_poly.type
_entity_poly.pdbx_seq_one_letter_code
_entity_poly.pdbx_strand_id
1 'polypeptide(L)'
;MDKLLKLEKYQLLHNSIYWCGMIGIFILGFFTADTYVTEVMGPTEEIASSLADIFNGMVYDSTFLLIIMSAILALILGQEFSKRTINLEVSAGHSRKQIFTSKIISYLIAFNLMALVYPVSGCIREFGRFGVADVGMFFYNIIKAIIYSCLLNSAIFLIAILICCYLQDAVKATSVTAIIIFGLSLYLGYGMMLRLPVGFLPTYQIRIVVSMKTFFQPIAILVGCIWSGILVLLSWIKFCKCDFK
;
A
#
# COMPACT_ATOMS: atom_id res chain seq x y z
N MET A 1 24.27 3.18 5.73
CA MET A 1 22.80 3.17 5.60
C MET A 1 22.28 4.45 4.98
N ASP A 2 22.65 5.63 5.48
CA ASP A 2 22.23 6.93 4.91
C ASP A 2 22.52 7.08 3.40
N LYS A 3 23.72 6.68 2.95
CA LYS A 3 24.09 6.70 1.52
C LYS A 3 23.20 5.78 0.65
N LEU A 4 22.83 4.60 1.15
CA LEU A 4 21.94 3.68 0.44
C LEU A 4 20.54 4.29 0.34
N LEU A 5 19.97 4.77 1.44
CA LEU A 5 18.64 5.41 1.44
C LEU A 5 18.58 6.63 0.50
N LYS A 6 19.65 7.42 0.42
CA LYS A 6 19.76 8.51 -0.56
C LYS A 6 19.75 8.01 -2.00
N LEU A 7 20.46 6.90 -2.28
CA LEU A 7 20.48 6.27 -3.60
C LEU A 7 19.11 5.70 -3.99
N GLU A 8 18.44 4.96 -3.09
CA GLU A 8 17.08 4.43 -3.31
C GLU A 8 16.10 5.56 -3.62
N LYS A 9 16.11 6.60 -2.78
CA LYS A 9 15.26 7.77 -2.94
C LYS A 9 15.51 8.44 -4.30
N TYR A 10 16.78 8.57 -4.69
CA TYR A 10 17.14 9.16 -5.97
C TYR A 10 16.61 8.32 -7.14
N GLN A 11 16.79 7.00 -7.10
CA GLN A 11 16.29 6.07 -8.12
C GLN A 11 14.78 6.13 -8.25
N LEU A 12 14.05 6.09 -7.14
CA LEU A 12 12.58 6.17 -7.13
C LEU A 12 12.07 7.52 -7.65
N LEU A 13 12.68 8.63 -7.21
CA LEU A 13 12.29 9.98 -7.66
C LEU A 13 12.58 10.25 -9.13
N HIS A 14 13.51 9.52 -9.77
CA HIS A 14 13.78 9.65 -11.20
C HIS A 14 13.16 8.53 -12.02
N ASN A 15 12.38 7.64 -11.39
CA ASN A 15 11.73 6.54 -12.10
C ASN A 15 10.44 7.04 -12.77
N SER A 16 10.42 7.03 -14.11
CA SER A 16 9.25 7.45 -14.89
C SER A 16 8.01 6.57 -14.64
N ILE A 17 8.19 5.27 -14.39
CA ILE A 17 7.08 4.35 -14.12
C ILE A 17 6.42 4.72 -12.78
N TYR A 18 7.20 5.06 -11.76
CA TYR A 18 6.67 5.49 -10.46
C TYR A 18 5.82 6.76 -10.60
N TRP A 19 6.32 7.79 -11.28
CA TRP A 19 5.56 9.02 -11.51
C TRP A 19 4.33 8.82 -12.40
N CYS A 20 4.43 8.00 -13.45
CA CYS A 20 3.30 7.61 -14.26
C CYS A 20 2.21 6.93 -13.42
N GLY A 21 2.61 6.03 -12.51
CA GLY A 21 1.73 5.41 -11.53
C GLY A 21 1.05 6.40 -10.60
N MET A 22 1.81 7.35 -10.04
CA MET A 22 1.29 8.41 -9.17
C MET A 22 0.23 9.26 -9.89
N ILE A 23 0.50 9.66 -11.12
CA ILE A 23 -0.44 10.43 -11.95
C ILE A 23 -1.68 9.60 -12.28
N GLY A 24 -1.50 8.33 -12.67
CA GLY A 24 -2.62 7.43 -12.94
C GLY A 24 -3.54 7.24 -11.74
N ILE A 25 -2.98 7.04 -10.55
CA ILE A 25 -3.73 6.91 -9.29
C ILE A 25 -4.42 8.22 -8.92
N PHE A 26 -3.76 9.36 -9.13
CA PHE A 26 -4.37 10.67 -8.92
C PHE A 26 -5.61 10.85 -9.78
N ILE A 27 -5.49 10.56 -11.09
CA ILE A 27 -6.59 10.66 -12.06
C ILE A 27 -7.73 9.71 -11.68
N LEU A 28 -7.42 8.46 -11.32
CA LEU A 28 -8.42 7.50 -10.86
C LEU A 28 -9.16 8.00 -9.62
N GLY A 29 -8.46 8.50 -8.60
CA GLY A 29 -9.09 9.07 -7.41
C GLY A 29 -9.91 10.31 -7.70
N PHE A 30 -9.42 11.18 -8.59
CA PHE A 30 -10.15 12.35 -9.01
C PHE A 30 -11.47 11.95 -9.68
N PHE A 31 -11.48 11.01 -10.63
CA PHE A 31 -12.72 10.61 -11.30
C PHE A 31 -13.67 9.79 -10.43
N THR A 32 -13.14 8.94 -9.54
CA THR A 32 -13.94 8.10 -8.64
C THR A 32 -14.52 8.87 -7.45
N ALA A 33 -14.06 10.09 -7.13
CA ALA A 33 -14.56 10.82 -5.96
C ALA A 33 -16.08 11.03 -5.91
N ASP A 34 -16.72 11.18 -7.07
CA ASP A 34 -18.16 11.38 -7.18
C ASP A 34 -18.96 10.22 -6.58
N THR A 35 -18.47 8.98 -6.77
CA THR A 35 -19.18 7.79 -6.29
C THR A 35 -19.23 7.74 -4.78
N TYR A 36 -18.17 8.25 -4.11
CA TYR A 36 -18.10 8.30 -2.66
C TYR A 36 -18.93 9.44 -2.06
N VAL A 37 -19.53 10.31 -2.87
CA VAL A 37 -20.49 11.30 -2.36
C VAL A 37 -21.82 10.63 -2.03
N THR A 38 -22.25 9.66 -2.84
CA THR A 38 -23.51 8.94 -2.66
C THR A 38 -23.34 7.60 -1.95
N GLU A 39 -22.16 6.99 -2.00
CA GLU A 39 -21.89 5.65 -1.46
C GLU A 39 -20.53 5.61 -0.75
N VAL A 40 -20.46 6.15 0.48
CA VAL A 40 -19.19 6.29 1.21
C VAL A 40 -18.57 4.92 1.56
N MET A 41 -19.36 3.96 2.04
CA MET A 41 -18.88 2.64 2.51
C MET A 41 -19.59 1.46 1.80
N GLY A 42 -20.31 1.75 0.72
CA GLY A 42 -21.08 0.79 -0.07
C GLY A 42 -22.58 1.16 -0.20
N PRO A 43 -23.39 0.32 -0.87
CA PRO A 43 -24.74 0.66 -1.35
C PRO A 43 -25.82 0.78 -0.26
N THR A 44 -25.44 0.69 1.02
CA THR A 44 -26.39 0.71 2.17
C THR A 44 -26.07 1.79 3.20
N GLU A 45 -24.98 2.55 3.04
CA GLU A 45 -24.58 3.61 3.98
C GLU A 45 -24.62 5.01 3.35
N GLU A 46 -24.72 6.00 4.26
CA GLU A 46 -25.11 7.39 4.11
C GLU A 46 -24.45 8.20 2.97
N ILE A 47 -25.17 9.23 2.52
CA ILE A 47 -24.63 10.34 1.74
C ILE A 47 -23.46 10.96 2.54
N ALA A 48 -22.33 11.22 1.87
CA ALA A 48 -21.19 11.87 2.50
C ALA A 48 -21.63 13.17 3.18
N SER A 49 -21.33 13.30 4.48
CA SER A 49 -21.65 14.49 5.26
C SER A 49 -20.46 15.43 5.35
N SER A 50 -19.25 14.90 5.15
CA SER A 50 -17.99 15.61 5.31
C SER A 50 -16.91 15.12 4.35
N LEU A 51 -15.87 15.94 4.20
CA LEU A 51 -14.69 15.61 3.40
C LEU A 51 -13.86 14.46 3.99
N ALA A 52 -13.97 14.24 5.31
CA ALA A 52 -13.37 13.07 5.97
C ALA A 52 -14.08 11.78 5.59
N ASP A 53 -15.40 11.81 5.34
CA ASP A 53 -16.16 10.64 4.91
C ASP A 53 -15.69 10.19 3.54
N ILE A 54 -15.47 11.12 2.61
CA ILE A 54 -14.92 10.83 1.28
C ILE A 54 -13.51 10.22 1.39
N PHE A 55 -12.64 10.81 2.21
CA PHE A 55 -11.30 10.27 2.45
C PHE A 55 -11.39 8.82 2.96
N ASN A 56 -12.26 8.59 3.93
CA ASN A 56 -12.48 7.30 4.55
C ASN A 56 -13.05 6.27 3.55
N GLY A 57 -14.06 6.65 2.75
CA GLY A 57 -14.63 5.78 1.71
C GLY A 57 -13.61 5.37 0.65
N MET A 58 -12.75 6.30 0.25
CA MET A 58 -11.64 6.00 -0.66
C MET A 58 -10.58 5.06 -0.05
N VAL A 59 -10.27 5.22 1.25
CA VAL A 59 -9.37 4.28 1.94
C VAL A 59 -10.04 2.91 2.08
N TYR A 60 -11.35 2.87 2.32
CA TYR A 60 -12.13 1.65 2.45
C TYR A 60 -12.10 0.79 1.16
N ASP A 61 -12.20 1.43 0.00
CA ASP A 61 -12.24 0.75 -1.30
C ASP A 61 -10.87 0.62 -2.01
N SER A 62 -9.78 0.99 -1.32
CA SER A 62 -8.41 0.98 -1.85
C SER A 62 -7.89 -0.40 -2.30
N THR A 63 -8.64 -1.48 -2.08
CA THR A 63 -8.30 -2.86 -2.46
C THR A 63 -7.94 -3.07 -3.92
N PHE A 64 -8.63 -2.40 -4.85
CA PHE A 64 -8.28 -2.48 -6.27
C PHE A 64 -6.96 -1.76 -6.57
N LEU A 65 -6.74 -0.61 -5.94
CA LEU A 65 -5.52 0.16 -6.09
C LEU A 65 -4.31 -0.54 -5.49
N LEU A 66 -4.49 -1.33 -4.41
CA LEU A 66 -3.42 -2.14 -3.85
C LEU A 66 -2.80 -3.07 -4.89
N ILE A 67 -3.60 -3.61 -5.82
CA ILE A 67 -3.10 -4.46 -6.91
C ILE A 67 -2.19 -3.63 -7.81
N ILE A 68 -2.66 -2.48 -8.27
CA ILE A 68 -1.93 -1.59 -9.20
C ILE A 68 -0.64 -1.08 -8.55
N MET A 69 -0.73 -0.51 -7.35
CA MET A 69 0.40 0.05 -6.62
C MET A 69 1.46 -1.01 -6.33
N SER A 70 1.04 -2.18 -5.85
CA SER A 70 1.95 -3.28 -5.54
C SER A 70 2.58 -3.85 -6.80
N ALA A 71 1.85 -3.96 -7.91
CA ALA A 71 2.40 -4.41 -9.19
C ALA A 71 3.45 -3.43 -9.73
N ILE A 72 3.18 -2.11 -9.69
CA ILE A 72 4.13 -1.08 -10.13
C ILE A 72 5.42 -1.15 -9.31
N LEU A 73 5.32 -1.21 -7.99
CA LEU A 73 6.50 -1.28 -7.12
C LEU A 73 7.21 -2.62 -7.20
N ALA A 74 6.49 -3.73 -7.38
CA ALA A 74 7.07 -5.05 -7.66
C ALA A 74 7.87 -5.04 -8.97
N LEU A 75 7.36 -4.34 -9.99
CA LEU A 75 8.06 -4.18 -11.26
C LEU A 75 9.36 -3.41 -11.07
N ILE A 76 9.31 -2.28 -10.37
CA ILE A 76 10.50 -1.45 -10.13
C ILE A 76 11.53 -2.24 -9.31
N LEU A 77 11.13 -2.89 -8.21
CA LEU A 77 12.03 -3.71 -7.40
C LEU A 77 12.57 -4.91 -8.16
N GLY A 78 11.71 -5.62 -8.89
CA GLY A 78 12.11 -6.77 -9.69
C GLY A 78 13.08 -6.40 -10.81
N GLN A 79 12.99 -5.20 -11.38
CA GLN A 79 13.99 -4.70 -12.34
C GLN A 79 15.38 -4.55 -11.70
N GLU A 80 15.49 -4.20 -10.42
CA GLU A 80 16.79 -4.10 -9.73
C GLU A 80 17.47 -5.47 -9.55
N PHE A 81 16.66 -6.51 -9.30
CA PHE A 81 17.14 -7.90 -9.33
C PHE A 81 17.56 -8.30 -10.74
N SER A 82 16.70 -8.09 -11.74
CA SER A 82 16.98 -8.47 -13.15
C SER A 82 18.20 -7.75 -13.73
N LYS A 83 18.39 -6.47 -13.41
CA LYS A 83 19.52 -5.65 -13.89
C LYS A 83 20.78 -5.78 -13.01
N ARG A 84 20.77 -6.66 -12.01
CA ARG A 84 21.88 -6.90 -11.07
C ARG A 84 22.34 -5.65 -10.32
N THR A 85 21.47 -4.66 -10.13
CA THR A 85 21.78 -3.46 -9.35
C THR A 85 22.09 -3.81 -7.90
N ILE A 86 21.36 -4.79 -7.35
CA ILE A 86 21.62 -5.33 -6.00
C ILE A 86 23.00 -5.99 -5.91
N ASN A 87 23.45 -6.69 -6.96
CA ASN A 87 24.81 -7.29 -6.98
C ASN A 87 25.88 -6.19 -6.96
N LEU A 88 25.65 -5.07 -7.65
CA LEU A 88 26.56 -3.92 -7.63
C LEU A 88 26.65 -3.28 -6.24
N GLU A 89 25.53 -3.18 -5.51
CA GLU A 89 25.52 -2.69 -4.13
C GLU A 89 26.31 -3.60 -3.19
N VAL A 90 26.22 -4.93 -3.37
CA VAL A 90 27.04 -5.91 -2.64
C VAL A 90 28.52 -5.75 -3.00
N SER A 91 28.85 -5.64 -4.29
CA SER A 91 30.23 -5.44 -4.78
C SER A 91 30.83 -4.10 -4.33
N ALA A 92 30.01 -3.08 -4.11
CA ALA A 92 30.42 -1.81 -3.52
C ALA A 92 30.73 -1.91 -2.01
N GLY A 93 30.59 -3.09 -1.40
CA GLY A 93 30.95 -3.36 0.00
C GLY A 93 29.80 -3.19 0.99
N HIS A 94 28.56 -3.01 0.53
CA HIS A 94 27.42 -2.93 1.44
C HIS A 94 27.00 -4.31 1.96
N SER A 95 26.69 -4.38 3.25
CA SER A 95 26.18 -5.63 3.84
C SER A 95 24.78 -5.95 3.32
N ARG A 96 24.48 -7.23 3.11
CA ARG A 96 23.15 -7.72 2.70
C ARG A 96 22.03 -7.18 3.60
N LYS A 97 22.29 -7.06 4.91
CA LYS A 97 21.33 -6.50 5.88
C LYS A 97 21.02 -5.03 5.60
N GLN A 98 22.04 -4.22 5.31
CA GLN A 98 21.85 -2.81 5.01
C GLN A 98 21.09 -2.60 3.72
N ILE A 99 21.39 -3.38 2.67
CA ILE A 99 20.70 -3.34 1.39
C ILE A 99 19.23 -3.71 1.58
N PHE A 100 18.95 -4.87 2.18
CA PHE A 100 17.57 -5.30 2.40
C PHE A 100 16.76 -4.30 3.22
N THR A 101 17.36 -3.74 4.27
CA THR A 101 16.71 -2.72 5.11
C THR A 101 16.46 -1.43 4.32
N SER A 102 17.39 -0.98 3.46
CA SER A 102 17.18 0.20 2.63
C SER A 102 16.07 0.01 1.61
N LYS A 103 16.00 -1.17 0.97
CA LYS A 103 14.92 -1.52 0.04
C LYS A 103 13.57 -1.53 0.75
N ILE A 104 13.44 -2.22 1.88
CA ILE A 104 12.17 -2.23 2.64
C ILE A 104 11.73 -0.81 3.00
N ILE A 105 12.60 -0.02 3.61
CA ILE A 105 12.23 1.34 4.07
C ILE A 105 11.81 2.21 2.88
N SER A 106 12.61 2.21 1.82
CA SER A 106 12.37 3.09 0.67
C SER A 106 11.11 2.71 -0.10
N TYR A 107 10.87 1.42 -0.32
CA TYR A 107 9.69 0.94 -1.01
C TYR A 107 8.42 1.05 -0.16
N LEU A 108 8.50 0.87 1.17
CA LEU A 108 7.37 1.17 2.06
C LEU A 108 7.02 2.66 2.03
N ILE A 109 8.01 3.56 2.05
CA ILE A 109 7.75 5.00 1.95
C ILE A 109 7.12 5.33 0.60
N ALA A 110 7.67 4.81 -0.50
CA ALA A 110 7.13 5.03 -1.85
C ALA A 110 5.69 4.50 -1.98
N PHE A 111 5.42 3.30 -1.47
CA PHE A 111 4.09 2.72 -1.44
C PHE A 111 3.09 3.59 -0.66
N ASN A 112 3.46 4.03 0.54
CA ASN A 112 2.57 4.84 1.37
C ASN A 112 2.30 6.22 0.77
N LEU A 113 3.32 6.87 0.19
CA LEU A 113 3.12 8.12 -0.54
C LEU A 113 2.15 7.93 -1.70
N MET A 114 2.30 6.85 -2.47
CA MET A 114 1.41 6.51 -3.58
C MET A 114 -0.02 6.19 -3.12
N ALA A 115 -0.16 5.45 -2.01
CA ALA A 115 -1.47 5.12 -1.44
C ALA A 115 -2.24 6.36 -0.95
N LEU A 116 -1.54 7.40 -0.49
CA LEU A 116 -2.16 8.65 -0.06
C LEU A 116 -2.65 9.53 -1.21
N VAL A 117 -2.04 9.41 -2.40
CA VAL A 117 -2.45 10.22 -3.57
C VAL A 117 -3.93 10.02 -3.88
N TYR A 118 -4.43 8.79 -3.77
CA TYR A 118 -5.81 8.45 -4.09
C TYR A 118 -6.84 9.17 -3.22
N PRO A 119 -6.87 9.00 -1.88
CA PRO A 119 -7.85 9.69 -1.05
C PRO A 119 -7.64 11.20 -1.02
N VAL A 120 -6.41 11.69 -1.20
CA VAL A 120 -6.13 13.13 -1.31
C VAL A 120 -6.71 13.73 -2.60
N SER A 121 -6.66 13.02 -3.74
CA SER A 121 -7.23 13.54 -4.98
C SER A 121 -8.76 13.62 -4.92
N GLY A 122 -9.42 12.68 -4.24
CA GLY A 122 -10.84 12.79 -3.95
C GLY A 122 -11.21 13.97 -3.07
N CYS A 123 -10.41 14.20 -2.02
CA CYS A 123 -10.55 15.37 -1.15
C CYS A 123 -10.42 16.69 -1.93
N ILE A 124 -9.47 16.79 -2.86
CA ILE A 124 -9.27 17.97 -3.71
C ILE A 124 -10.50 18.22 -4.58
N ARG A 125 -11.04 17.18 -5.21
CA ARG A 125 -12.21 17.30 -6.10
C ARG A 125 -13.44 17.82 -5.35
N GLU A 126 -13.73 17.25 -4.18
CA GLU A 126 -14.97 17.54 -3.44
C GLU A 126 -14.81 18.67 -2.41
N PHE A 127 -13.64 19.33 -2.38
CA PHE A 127 -13.36 20.45 -1.48
C PHE A 127 -14.35 21.60 -1.62
N GLY A 128 -14.72 21.96 -2.86
CA GLY A 128 -15.67 23.03 -3.13
C GLY A 128 -17.10 22.74 -2.65
N ARG A 129 -17.45 21.46 -2.46
CA ARG A 129 -18.81 21.02 -2.09
C ARG A 129 -19.00 20.90 -0.58
N PHE A 130 -18.01 20.34 0.13
CA PHE A 130 -18.14 20.05 1.56
C PHE A 130 -17.36 21.02 2.46
N GLY A 131 -16.29 21.64 1.96
CA GLY A 131 -15.39 22.44 2.79
C GLY A 131 -14.84 21.66 4.00
N VAL A 132 -14.36 22.39 5.01
CA VAL A 132 -13.88 21.81 6.29
C VAL A 132 -14.63 22.49 7.43
N ALA A 133 -15.76 21.90 7.84
CA ALA A 133 -16.63 22.47 8.88
C ALA A 133 -16.04 22.32 10.29
N ASP A 134 -15.51 21.15 10.63
CA ASP A 134 -14.81 20.88 11.90
C ASP A 134 -13.40 20.38 11.62
N VAL A 135 -12.45 21.30 11.72
CA VAL A 135 -11.03 21.07 11.45
C VAL A 135 -10.44 20.02 12.40
N GLY A 136 -10.86 20.00 13.67
CA GLY A 136 -10.31 19.09 14.68
C GLY A 136 -10.72 17.65 14.43
N MET A 137 -12.02 17.42 14.21
CA MET A 137 -12.55 16.08 13.91
C MET A 137 -12.05 15.57 12.55
N PHE A 138 -11.92 16.47 11.57
CA PHE A 138 -11.37 16.18 10.25
C PHE A 138 -9.93 15.63 10.34
N PHE A 139 -9.03 16.35 11.00
CA PHE A 139 -7.65 15.90 11.15
C PHE A 139 -7.54 14.61 11.98
N TYR A 140 -8.36 14.45 13.01
CA TYR A 140 -8.39 13.23 13.80
C TYR A 140 -8.74 11.99 12.94
N ASN A 141 -9.80 12.09 12.13
CA ASN A 141 -10.23 10.99 11.25
C ASN A 141 -9.18 10.69 10.16
N ILE A 142 -8.60 11.72 9.54
CA ILE A 142 -7.55 11.54 8.53
C ILE A 142 -6.31 10.90 9.13
N ILE A 143 -5.81 11.43 10.26
CA ILE A 143 -4.60 10.88 10.90
C ILE A 143 -4.81 9.41 11.26
N LYS A 144 -5.99 9.06 11.80
CA LYS A 144 -6.37 7.69 12.07
C LYS A 144 -6.30 6.83 10.79
N ALA A 145 -7.00 7.24 9.73
CA ALA A 145 -7.03 6.50 8.48
C ALA A 145 -5.63 6.34 7.86
N ILE A 146 -4.79 7.37 7.92
CA ILE A 146 -3.40 7.33 7.44
C ILE A 146 -2.56 6.34 8.25
N ILE A 147 -2.64 6.36 9.58
CA ILE A 147 -1.84 5.46 10.43
C ILE A 147 -2.18 3.99 10.15
N TYR A 148 -3.47 3.66 10.12
CA TYR A 148 -3.88 2.27 9.88
C TYR A 148 -3.70 1.86 8.42
N SER A 149 -3.91 2.76 7.45
CA SER A 149 -3.55 2.53 6.05
C SER A 149 -2.06 2.22 5.93
N CYS A 150 -1.21 3.00 6.61
CA CYS A 150 0.23 2.81 6.60
C CYS A 150 0.63 1.44 7.14
N LEU A 151 -0.02 0.95 8.20
CA LEU A 151 0.28 -0.38 8.73
C LEU A 151 -0.30 -1.51 7.86
N LEU A 152 -1.59 -1.45 7.56
CA LEU A 152 -2.35 -2.57 6.97
C LEU A 152 -2.11 -2.71 5.47
N ASN A 153 -2.07 -1.61 4.72
CA ASN A 153 -1.79 -1.68 3.29
C ASN A 153 -0.33 -2.05 3.04
N SER A 154 0.61 -1.57 3.87
CA SER A 154 2.00 -2.01 3.82
C SER A 154 2.13 -3.51 4.07
N ALA A 155 1.34 -4.09 4.98
CA ALA A 155 1.35 -5.51 5.25
C ALA A 155 1.03 -6.36 4.01
N ILE A 156 0.09 -5.91 3.17
CA ILE A 156 -0.19 -6.56 1.88
C ILE A 156 0.93 -6.30 0.87
N PHE A 157 1.44 -5.08 0.78
CA PHE A 157 2.53 -4.75 -0.14
C PHE A 157 3.80 -5.56 0.14
N LEU A 158 4.07 -5.93 1.40
CA LEU A 158 5.21 -6.80 1.74
C LEU A 158 5.18 -8.18 1.04
N ILE A 159 4.01 -8.64 0.57
CA ILE A 159 3.90 -9.83 -0.29
C ILE A 159 4.68 -9.61 -1.60
N ALA A 160 4.61 -8.42 -2.18
CA ALA A 160 5.35 -8.06 -3.39
C ALA A 160 6.87 -8.19 -3.16
N ILE A 161 7.36 -7.66 -2.04
CA ILE A 161 8.79 -7.74 -1.68
C ILE A 161 9.23 -9.20 -1.53
N LEU A 162 8.42 -10.04 -0.88
CA LEU A 162 8.70 -11.46 -0.73
C LEU A 162 8.81 -12.16 -2.10
N ILE A 163 7.86 -11.89 -2.99
CA ILE A 163 7.82 -12.47 -4.33
C ILE A 163 9.03 -12.02 -5.15
N CYS A 164 9.40 -10.73 -5.10
CA CYS A 164 10.60 -10.21 -5.75
C CYS A 164 11.86 -10.93 -5.26
N CYS A 165 11.99 -11.15 -3.94
CA CYS A 165 13.12 -11.90 -3.38
C CYS A 165 13.16 -13.36 -3.84
N TYR A 166 11.99 -13.98 -4.10
CA TYR A 166 11.89 -15.38 -4.52
C TYR A 166 12.16 -15.57 -6.02
N LEU A 167 11.59 -14.71 -6.86
CA LEU A 167 11.62 -14.87 -8.31
C LEU A 167 12.78 -14.14 -8.98
N GLN A 168 13.28 -13.06 -8.37
CA GLN A 168 14.42 -12.26 -8.85
C GLN A 168 14.29 -11.79 -10.30
N ASP A 169 13.06 -11.67 -10.78
CA ASP A 169 12.73 -11.30 -12.15
C ASP A 169 11.60 -10.29 -12.16
N ALA A 170 11.75 -9.22 -12.95
CA ALA A 170 10.79 -8.13 -13.01
C ALA A 170 9.39 -8.59 -13.46
N VAL A 171 9.30 -9.36 -14.54
CA VAL A 171 8.01 -9.71 -15.15
C VAL A 171 7.31 -10.77 -14.32
N LYS A 172 8.03 -11.82 -13.92
CA LYS A 172 7.48 -12.91 -13.11
C LYS A 172 7.04 -12.39 -11.73
N ALA A 173 7.86 -11.56 -11.07
CA ALA A 173 7.52 -11.02 -9.76
C ALA A 173 6.28 -10.12 -9.82
N THR A 174 6.19 -9.26 -10.82
CA THR A 174 5.03 -8.38 -11.02
C THR A 174 3.75 -9.18 -11.27
N SER A 175 3.80 -10.15 -12.18
CA SER A 175 2.64 -10.97 -12.54
C SER A 175 2.14 -11.78 -11.34
N VAL A 176 3.05 -12.48 -10.64
CA VAL A 176 2.68 -13.30 -9.47
C VAL A 176 2.15 -12.43 -8.33
N THR A 177 2.74 -11.25 -8.11
CA THR A 177 2.24 -10.27 -7.12
C THR A 177 0.82 -9.83 -7.45
N ALA A 178 0.57 -9.43 -8.70
CA ALA A 178 -0.76 -8.99 -9.13
C ALA A 178 -1.81 -10.10 -8.98
N ILE A 179 -1.49 -11.33 -9.38
CA ILE A 179 -2.39 -12.48 -9.25
C ILE A 179 -2.71 -12.79 -7.79
N ILE A 180 -1.71 -12.80 -6.91
CA ILE A 180 -1.92 -13.10 -5.48
C ILE A 180 -2.78 -12.02 -4.82
N ILE A 181 -2.46 -10.75 -5.04
CA ILE A 181 -3.23 -9.65 -4.43
C ILE A 181 -4.65 -9.61 -5.01
N PHE A 182 -4.81 -9.85 -6.31
CA PHE A 182 -6.14 -9.98 -6.92
C PHE A 182 -6.94 -11.14 -6.30
N GLY A 183 -6.32 -12.30 -6.09
CA GLY A 183 -6.94 -13.44 -5.39
C GLY A 183 -7.35 -13.11 -3.96
N LEU A 184 -6.52 -12.38 -3.22
CA LEU A 184 -6.85 -11.88 -1.88
C LEU A 184 -8.02 -10.87 -1.91
N SER A 185 -8.07 -10.01 -2.92
CA SER A 185 -9.18 -9.07 -3.12
C SER A 185 -10.49 -9.78 -3.47
N LEU A 186 -10.44 -10.83 -4.32
CA LEU A 186 -11.61 -11.68 -4.59
C LEU A 186 -12.06 -12.42 -3.33
N TYR A 187 -11.14 -12.97 -2.56
CA TYR A 187 -11.45 -13.63 -1.30
C TYR A 187 -12.10 -12.68 -0.30
N LEU A 188 -11.66 -11.42 -0.24
CA LEU A 188 -12.33 -10.41 0.58
C LEU A 188 -13.77 -10.16 0.11
N GLY A 189 -13.95 -9.87 -1.19
CA GLY A 189 -15.26 -9.55 -1.76
C GLY A 189 -16.27 -10.69 -1.60
N TYR A 190 -15.93 -11.88 -2.11
CA TYR A 190 -16.79 -13.05 -2.00
C TYR A 190 -16.83 -13.64 -0.60
N GLY A 191 -15.75 -13.54 0.17
CA GLY A 191 -15.70 -14.06 1.53
C GLY A 191 -16.65 -13.32 2.46
N MET A 192 -16.83 -12.01 2.29
CA MET A 192 -17.86 -11.26 3.01
C MET A 192 -19.27 -11.72 2.61
N MET A 193 -19.54 -11.92 1.32
CA MET A 193 -20.85 -12.41 0.84
C MET A 193 -21.18 -13.82 1.33
N LEU A 194 -20.18 -14.72 1.31
CA LEU A 194 -20.31 -16.13 1.70
C LEU A 194 -20.08 -16.38 3.21
N ARG A 195 -19.89 -15.32 4.01
CA ARG A 195 -19.59 -15.39 5.46
C ARG A 195 -18.37 -16.26 5.80
N LEU A 196 -17.35 -16.25 4.94
CA LEU A 196 -16.06 -16.88 5.18
C LEU A 196 -15.23 -16.08 6.20
N PRO A 197 -14.24 -16.70 6.88
CA PRO A 197 -13.41 -16.01 7.86
C PRO A 197 -12.47 -15.00 7.19
N VAL A 198 -12.88 -13.73 7.08
CA VAL A 198 -12.06 -12.64 6.49
C VAL A 198 -11.29 -11.82 7.52
N GLY A 199 -11.53 -12.07 8.82
CA GLY A 199 -10.96 -11.30 9.93
C GLY A 199 -9.42 -11.24 9.97
N PHE A 200 -8.74 -12.22 9.40
CA PHE A 200 -7.27 -12.25 9.38
C PHE A 200 -6.66 -11.35 8.29
N LEU A 201 -7.44 -10.82 7.35
CA LEU A 201 -6.95 -10.02 6.24
C LEU A 201 -6.71 -8.55 6.66
N PRO A 202 -5.53 -7.97 6.40
CA PRO A 202 -5.29 -6.55 6.62
C PRO A 202 -6.26 -5.64 5.86
N THR A 203 -6.65 -6.02 4.64
CA THR A 203 -7.63 -5.31 3.80
C THR A 203 -9.06 -5.35 4.35
N TYR A 204 -9.40 -6.33 5.19
CA TYR A 204 -10.65 -6.33 5.92
C TYR A 204 -10.57 -5.45 7.17
N GLN A 205 -9.44 -5.53 7.88
CA GLN A 205 -9.23 -4.73 9.10
C GLN A 205 -9.26 -3.22 8.82
N ILE A 206 -8.74 -2.76 7.66
CA ILE A 206 -8.77 -1.34 7.32
C ILE A 206 -10.20 -0.85 7.13
N ARG A 207 -11.07 -1.68 6.54
CA ARG A 207 -12.49 -1.39 6.37
C ARG A 207 -13.18 -1.19 7.72
N ILE A 208 -12.94 -2.09 8.67
CA ILE A 208 -13.45 -1.94 10.06
C ILE A 208 -12.94 -0.66 10.70
N VAL A 209 -11.63 -0.41 10.65
CA VAL A 209 -11.02 0.74 11.32
C VAL A 209 -11.64 2.05 10.84
N VAL A 210 -11.85 2.16 9.54
CA VAL A 210 -12.32 3.40 8.91
C VAL A 210 -13.82 3.61 9.14
N SER A 211 -14.62 2.55 9.25
CA SER A 211 -16.04 2.63 9.62
C SER A 211 -16.27 2.89 11.12
N MET A 212 -15.33 2.52 11.99
CA MET A 212 -15.47 2.69 13.44
C MET A 212 -15.09 4.11 13.89
N LYS A 213 -15.77 4.67 14.91
CA LYS A 213 -15.41 5.99 15.48
C LYS A 213 -14.22 5.94 16.45
N THR A 214 -13.93 4.79 17.05
CA THR A 214 -12.85 4.64 18.04
C THR A 214 -11.47 4.57 17.39
N PHE A 215 -10.49 5.30 17.94
CA PHE A 215 -9.12 5.32 17.40
C PHE A 215 -8.38 4.00 17.60
N PHE A 216 -8.49 3.43 18.80
CA PHE A 216 -7.71 2.27 19.19
C PHE A 216 -8.44 0.98 18.79
N GLN A 217 -7.84 0.23 17.86
CA GLN A 217 -8.35 -1.01 17.29
C GLN A 217 -7.27 -2.09 17.43
N PRO A 218 -7.21 -2.79 18.58
CA PRO A 218 -6.09 -3.68 18.91
C PRO A 218 -5.97 -4.86 17.96
N ILE A 219 -7.10 -5.38 17.46
CA ILE A 219 -7.13 -6.50 16.51
C ILE A 219 -6.47 -6.10 15.19
N ALA A 220 -6.78 -4.91 14.67
CA ALA A 220 -6.19 -4.40 13.43
C ALA A 220 -4.67 -4.23 13.56
N ILE A 221 -4.20 -3.68 14.68
CA ILE A 221 -2.77 -3.54 14.97
C ILE A 221 -2.09 -4.91 15.00
N LEU A 222 -2.67 -5.85 15.74
CA LEU A 222 -2.14 -7.20 15.88
C LEU A 222 -2.05 -7.92 14.53
N VAL A 223 -3.10 -7.87 13.71
CA VAL A 223 -3.11 -8.46 12.35
C VAL A 223 -2.02 -7.82 11.48
N GLY A 224 -1.92 -6.49 11.46
CA GLY A 224 -0.91 -5.78 10.68
C GLY A 224 0.53 -6.13 11.10
N CYS A 225 0.79 -6.20 12.41
CA CYS A 225 2.10 -6.56 12.95
C CYS A 225 2.48 -8.02 12.65
N ILE A 226 1.55 -8.97 12.79
CA ILE A 226 1.81 -10.39 12.49
C ILE A 226 2.13 -10.58 11.01
N TRP A 227 1.30 -10.03 10.12
CA TRP A 227 1.53 -10.10 8.67
C TRP A 227 2.87 -9.49 8.29
N SER A 228 3.14 -8.28 8.77
CA SER A 228 4.39 -7.58 8.46
C SER A 228 5.62 -8.33 8.98
N GLY A 229 5.57 -8.82 10.23
CA GLY A 229 6.65 -9.57 10.84
C GLY A 229 6.99 -10.85 10.10
N ILE A 230 5.97 -11.65 9.75
CA ILE A 230 6.16 -12.89 9.00
C ILE A 230 6.73 -12.62 7.61
N LEU A 231 6.14 -11.68 6.86
CA LEU A 231 6.57 -11.40 5.49
C LEU A 231 7.98 -10.80 5.43
N VAL A 232 8.34 -9.89 6.33
CA VAL A 232 9.70 -9.33 6.41
C VAL A 232 10.71 -10.44 6.76
N LEU A 233 10.38 -11.31 7.72
CA LEU A 233 11.26 -12.40 8.14
C LEU A 233 11.48 -13.41 7.00
N LEU A 234 10.42 -13.83 6.31
CA LEU A 234 10.52 -14.74 5.17
C LEU A 234 11.31 -14.12 4.01
N SER A 235 11.04 -12.84 3.73
CA SER A 235 11.76 -12.08 2.70
C SER A 235 13.24 -11.99 3.03
N TRP A 236 13.58 -11.73 4.30
CA TRP A 236 14.96 -11.65 4.77
C TRP A 236 15.70 -12.98 4.65
N ILE A 237 15.09 -14.09 5.07
CA ILE A 237 15.67 -15.43 4.95
C ILE A 237 15.98 -15.75 3.48
N LYS A 238 15.07 -15.40 2.57
CA LYS A 238 15.26 -15.62 1.14
C LYS A 238 16.33 -14.70 0.57
N PHE A 239 16.29 -13.41 0.89
CA PHE A 239 17.31 -12.45 0.46
C PHE A 239 18.73 -12.87 0.88
N CYS A 240 18.88 -13.40 2.11
CA CYS A 240 20.16 -13.92 2.59
C CYS A 240 20.70 -15.09 1.78
N LYS A 241 19.81 -15.93 1.21
CA LYS A 241 20.16 -17.11 0.41
C LYS A 241 20.33 -16.81 -1.08
N CYS A 242 20.09 -15.56 -1.51
CA CYS A 242 20.27 -15.18 -2.91
C CYS A 242 21.76 -15.18 -3.27
N ASP A 243 22.09 -15.79 -4.41
CA ASP A 243 23.43 -15.78 -4.98
C ASP A 243 23.65 -14.48 -5.75
N PHE A 244 24.12 -13.46 -5.03
CA PHE A 244 24.63 -12.22 -5.63
C PHE A 244 26.09 -12.45 -6.06
N LYS A 245 26.29 -13.24 -7.12
CA LYS A 245 27.57 -13.38 -7.82
C LYS A 245 27.62 -12.48 -9.04
#